data_AF-A0A520BAP5-F1
#
_entry.id   AF-A0A520BAP5-F1
#
_cell.length_a   1.000
_cell.length_b   1.000
_cell.length_c   1.000
_cell.angle_alpha   90.00
_cell.angle_beta   90.00
_cell.angle_gamma   90.00
#
_symmetry.space_group_name_H-M   'P 1'
#
loop_
_entity.id
_entity.type
_entity.pdbx_description
1 polymer ?
#
loop_
_entity_poly.entity_id
_entity_poly.type
_entity_poly.pdbx_seq_one_letter_code
_entity_poly.pdbx_strand_id
1 'polypeptide(L)'
;MEWKNLLSNKRFGQESWTGDRDKARSDFQRDYDRLIFSSPFRRLQNKTQVFPLPGSVFVHNRLTHSLEVASVARSMANIFVNTLEEKNPQLIKDVPLINEVGNIVAAASLAHDLGNPAFGHSGEAAISRYFTDGDGKVYQNKMNESQWHDLINFEGNANAIRILTHPLKGKGNDAYALTYSTLASIAKYPCASIAGKQKGLLHRKKYGFFQSEEETFKRIANELHLEKEENEYLIYKRHPLVYLVEAADDICYSIIDLEDAHRLKILSYEEVKNYLLPFANSKTIEDRLKNDYEDDDAKIGLLRAKAINTLTNICADIFYREQESLLQGTLNNSLTDLIPEPYRSAWKEIEKVSIQRIYN
;
A
#
# COMPACT_ATOMS: atom_id res chain seq x y z
N MET A 1 2.47 8.57 19.28
CA MET A 1 3.47 7.57 18.83
C MET A 1 4.83 8.24 18.61
N GLU A 2 5.94 7.50 18.60
CA GLU A 2 7.31 8.05 18.43
C GLU A 2 8.14 7.20 17.45
N TRP A 3 8.93 7.82 16.57
CA TRP A 3 9.74 7.12 15.55
C TRP A 3 10.65 6.03 16.12
N LYS A 4 11.26 6.27 17.28
CA LYS A 4 12.16 5.30 17.94
C LYS A 4 11.46 3.98 18.29
N ASN A 5 10.15 4.00 18.49
CA ASN A 5 9.35 2.80 18.79
C ASN A 5 8.75 2.21 17.51
N LEU A 6 8.40 3.06 16.54
CA LEU A 6 7.78 2.65 15.27
C LEU A 6 8.75 1.90 14.33
N LEU A 7 10.06 2.02 14.57
CA LEU A 7 11.10 1.42 13.75
C LEU A 7 11.81 0.30 14.53
N SER A 8 11.27 -0.91 14.45
CA SER A 8 11.82 -2.13 15.04
C SER A 8 12.24 -3.11 13.95
N ASN A 9 13.51 -3.51 13.99
CA ASN A 9 14.06 -4.57 13.16
C ASN A 9 13.78 -5.98 13.74
N LYS A 10 13.06 -6.09 14.85
CA LYS A 10 12.66 -7.39 15.43
C LYS A 10 11.66 -8.08 14.50
N ARG A 11 11.79 -9.40 14.38
CA ARG A 11 11.07 -10.23 13.41
C ARG A 11 9.99 -11.06 14.07
N PHE A 12 8.83 -11.13 13.43
CA PHE A 12 7.77 -12.02 13.85
C PHE A 12 8.23 -13.49 13.80
N GLY A 13 8.01 -14.25 14.87
CA GLY A 13 8.41 -15.65 14.96
C GLY A 13 9.91 -15.90 15.17
N GLN A 14 10.73 -14.84 15.15
CA GLN A 14 12.17 -14.90 15.39
C GLN A 14 12.60 -13.89 16.47
N GLU A 15 11.73 -13.61 17.45
CA GLU A 15 11.96 -12.59 18.47
C GLU A 15 13.12 -12.91 19.41
N SER A 16 13.37 -14.20 19.66
CA SER A 16 14.46 -14.67 20.52
C SER A 16 15.78 -14.83 19.77
N TRP A 17 15.84 -14.53 18.48
CA TRP A 17 17.06 -14.70 17.69
C TRP A 17 18.06 -13.59 18.02
N THR A 18 19.22 -13.99 18.56
CA THR A 18 20.31 -13.11 18.99
C THR A 18 21.53 -13.17 18.05
N GLY A 19 21.38 -13.77 16.87
CA GLY A 19 22.49 -13.90 15.93
C GLY A 19 22.96 -12.54 15.41
N ASP A 20 24.22 -12.50 14.93
CA ASP A 20 24.78 -11.28 14.37
C ASP A 20 23.96 -10.88 13.13
N ARG A 21 23.35 -9.69 13.21
CA ARG A 21 22.60 -9.09 12.10
C ARG A 21 23.64 -8.57 11.13
N ASP A 22 24.11 -9.50 10.30
CA ASP A 22 25.19 -9.35 9.33
C ASP A 22 25.23 -7.95 8.71
N LYS A 23 26.37 -7.26 8.81
CA LYS A 23 26.51 -5.84 8.41
C LYS A 23 26.27 -5.60 6.91
N ALA A 24 26.26 -6.65 6.10
CA ALA A 24 26.14 -6.55 4.65
C ALA A 24 24.74 -6.14 4.16
N ARG A 25 23.67 -6.45 4.91
CA ARG A 25 22.28 -6.11 4.53
C ARG A 25 21.43 -5.79 5.74
N SER A 26 20.62 -4.74 5.66
CA SER A 26 19.66 -4.42 6.71
C SER A 26 18.55 -5.47 6.82
N ASP A 27 17.93 -5.60 7.99
CA ASP A 27 16.79 -6.50 8.16
C ASP A 27 15.60 -6.13 7.28
N PHE A 28 15.43 -4.86 6.95
CA PHE A 28 14.36 -4.37 6.09
C PHE A 28 14.63 -4.69 4.61
N GLN A 29 15.88 -4.66 4.17
CA GLN A 29 16.26 -5.17 2.85
C GLN A 29 15.99 -6.68 2.74
N ARG A 30 16.26 -7.44 3.80
CA ARG A 30 15.92 -8.88 3.85
C ARG A 30 14.41 -9.14 3.78
N ASP A 31 13.57 -8.25 4.31
CA ASP A 31 12.12 -8.35 4.17
C ASP A 31 11.69 -8.23 2.70
N TYR A 32 12.23 -7.23 2.00
CA TYR A 32 12.01 -7.05 0.57
C TYR A 32 12.39 -8.30 -0.22
N ASP A 33 13.60 -8.83 0.01
CA ASP A 33 14.08 -10.05 -0.66
C ASP A 33 13.18 -11.26 -0.37
N ARG A 34 12.79 -11.48 0.90
CA ARG A 34 11.90 -12.58 1.29
C ARG A 34 10.57 -12.52 0.55
N LEU A 35 10.02 -11.31 0.36
CA LEU A 35 8.79 -11.10 -0.40
C LEU A 35 8.98 -11.37 -1.89
N ILE A 36 10.04 -10.86 -2.51
CA ILE A 36 10.36 -11.11 -3.93
C ILE A 36 10.44 -12.61 -4.25
N PHE A 37 11.08 -13.40 -3.38
CA PHE A 37 11.21 -14.85 -3.57
C PHE A 37 9.99 -15.64 -3.09
N SER A 38 8.98 -14.99 -2.51
CA SER A 38 7.82 -15.67 -1.94
C SER A 38 6.86 -16.22 -3.01
N SER A 39 6.29 -17.38 -2.73
CA SER A 39 5.24 -17.97 -3.58
C SER A 39 3.99 -17.07 -3.70
N PRO A 40 3.47 -16.43 -2.63
CA PRO A 40 2.39 -15.45 -2.72
C PRO A 40 2.66 -14.30 -3.68
N PHE A 41 3.87 -13.73 -3.63
CA PHE A 41 4.24 -12.62 -4.52
C PHE A 41 4.32 -13.05 -5.98
N ARG A 42 4.96 -14.19 -6.28
CA ARG A 42 4.99 -14.75 -7.64
C ARG A 42 3.61 -15.04 -8.22
N ARG A 43 2.62 -15.40 -7.38
CA ARG A 43 1.24 -15.61 -7.84
C ARG A 43 0.57 -14.34 -8.33
N LEU A 44 1.04 -13.15 -7.97
CA LEU A 44 0.51 -11.88 -8.47
C LEU A 44 0.67 -11.75 -10.00
N GLN A 45 1.65 -12.46 -10.60
CA GLN A 45 1.86 -12.45 -12.06
C GLN A 45 0.61 -12.91 -12.83
N ASN A 46 -0.15 -13.85 -12.26
CA ASN A 46 -1.34 -14.42 -12.88
C ASN A 46 -2.64 -13.84 -12.28
N LYS A 47 -2.56 -12.69 -11.59
CA LYS A 47 -3.75 -11.97 -11.12
C LYS A 47 -3.91 -10.67 -11.91
N THR A 48 -5.10 -10.51 -12.50
CA THR A 48 -5.48 -9.27 -13.17
C THR A 48 -5.52 -8.11 -12.17
N GLN A 49 -5.11 -6.95 -12.64
CA GLN A 49 -5.25 -5.68 -11.93
C GLN A 49 -6.65 -5.11 -12.22
N VAL A 50 -6.72 -4.17 -13.16
CA VAL A 50 -7.95 -3.52 -13.64
C VAL A 50 -8.47 -4.20 -14.89
N PHE A 51 -7.60 -4.39 -15.88
CA PHE A 51 -7.98 -5.00 -17.15
C PHE A 51 -7.80 -6.53 -17.13
N PRO A 52 -8.72 -7.29 -17.78
CA PRO A 52 -8.48 -8.70 -18.07
C PRO A 52 -7.22 -8.83 -18.93
N LEU A 53 -6.39 -9.85 -18.71
CA LEU A 53 -5.15 -10.09 -19.46
C LEU A 53 -5.45 -10.19 -20.99
N PRO A 54 -5.20 -9.13 -21.78
CA PRO A 54 -5.48 -9.12 -23.20
C PRO A 54 -4.33 -9.86 -23.89
N GLY A 55 -4.65 -10.84 -24.74
CA GLY A 55 -3.63 -11.74 -25.29
C GLY A 55 -2.46 -11.03 -26.00
N SER A 56 -2.71 -9.93 -26.72
CA SER A 56 -1.70 -9.24 -27.53
C SER A 56 -1.29 -7.85 -27.04
N VAL A 57 -1.97 -7.31 -26.01
CA VAL A 57 -1.69 -5.96 -25.48
C VAL A 57 -1.13 -6.11 -24.08
N PHE A 58 0.07 -5.59 -23.86
CA PHE A 58 0.66 -5.56 -22.54
C PHE A 58 -0.09 -4.55 -21.66
N VAL A 59 -0.73 -5.06 -20.61
CA VAL A 59 -1.32 -4.29 -19.51
C VAL A 59 -0.74 -4.80 -18.21
N HIS A 60 -0.70 -3.95 -17.20
CA HIS A 60 -0.11 -4.29 -15.92
C HIS A 60 -0.95 -5.37 -15.22
N ASN A 61 -0.24 -6.34 -14.64
CA ASN A 61 -0.82 -7.27 -13.67
C ASN A 61 -0.46 -6.80 -12.26
N ARG A 62 -1.00 -7.47 -11.24
CA ARG A 62 -0.74 -7.09 -9.84
C ARG A 62 0.73 -7.18 -9.44
N LEU A 63 1.53 -8.02 -10.11
CA LEU A 63 2.96 -8.13 -9.84
C LEU A 63 3.70 -6.89 -10.34
N THR A 64 3.48 -6.49 -11.59
CA THR A 64 4.14 -5.30 -12.16
C THR A 64 3.71 -4.04 -11.42
N HIS A 65 2.42 -3.89 -11.13
CA HIS A 65 1.92 -2.80 -10.29
C HIS A 65 2.60 -2.74 -8.93
N SER A 66 2.66 -3.86 -8.21
CA SER A 66 3.29 -3.89 -6.87
C SER A 66 4.77 -3.51 -6.92
N LEU A 67 5.49 -3.81 -8.01
CA LEU A 67 6.88 -3.39 -8.20
C LEU A 67 6.99 -1.88 -8.43
N GLU A 68 6.06 -1.29 -9.19
CA GLU A 68 6.01 0.15 -9.45
C GLU A 68 5.64 0.92 -8.18
N VAL A 69 4.63 0.46 -7.43
CA VAL A 69 4.26 1.00 -6.12
C VAL A 69 5.45 0.96 -5.17
N ALA A 70 6.19 -0.15 -5.12
CA ALA A 70 7.39 -0.25 -4.29
C ALA A 70 8.50 0.73 -4.69
N SER A 71 8.64 1.02 -5.99
CA SER A 71 9.59 2.02 -6.49
C SER A 71 9.20 3.45 -6.09
N VAL A 72 7.91 3.79 -6.24
CA VAL A 72 7.37 5.11 -5.89
C VAL A 72 7.42 5.33 -4.37
N ALA A 73 6.99 4.34 -3.57
CA ALA A 73 7.05 4.39 -2.11
C ALA A 73 8.47 4.60 -1.61
N ARG A 74 9.44 3.85 -2.15
CA ARG A 74 10.87 4.01 -1.80
C ARG A 74 11.37 5.41 -2.11
N SER A 75 11.01 5.95 -3.27
CA SER A 75 11.40 7.30 -3.67
C SER A 75 10.84 8.36 -2.71
N MET A 76 9.55 8.28 -2.35
CA MET A 76 8.93 9.20 -1.38
C MET A 76 9.60 9.12 0.00
N ALA A 77 9.84 7.89 0.49
CA ALA A 77 10.50 7.67 1.76
C ALA A 77 11.93 8.22 1.77
N ASN A 78 12.70 8.06 0.70
CA ASN A 78 14.05 8.63 0.59
C ASN A 78 14.03 10.16 0.56
N ILE A 79 13.07 10.78 -0.16
CA ILE A 79 12.90 12.24 -0.16
C ILE A 79 12.57 12.74 1.26
N PHE A 80 11.71 12.03 1.99
CA PHE A 80 11.40 12.33 3.38
C PHE A 80 12.65 12.26 4.28
N VAL A 81 13.47 11.20 4.13
CA VAL A 81 14.73 11.06 4.89
C VAL A 81 15.70 12.20 4.57
N ASN A 82 15.91 12.53 3.30
CA ASN A 82 16.78 13.65 2.90
C ASN A 82 16.29 14.97 3.51
N THR A 83 14.97 15.20 3.49
CA THR A 83 14.36 16.39 4.11
C THR A 83 14.60 16.43 5.62
N LEU A 84 14.56 15.26 6.29
CA LEU A 84 14.90 15.15 7.70
C LEU A 84 16.39 15.39 7.97
N GLU A 85 17.30 14.89 7.13
CA GLU A 85 18.74 15.16 7.27
C GLU A 85 19.03 16.65 7.20
N GLU A 86 18.36 17.38 6.31
CA GLU A 86 18.52 18.84 6.16
C GLU A 86 17.87 19.62 7.31
N LYS A 87 16.63 19.27 7.69
CA LYS A 87 15.81 20.10 8.60
C LYS A 87 15.80 19.63 10.05
N ASN A 88 16.05 18.35 10.31
CA ASN A 88 16.08 17.75 11.64
C ASN A 88 17.17 16.66 11.77
N PRO A 89 18.46 17.01 11.56
CA PRO A 89 19.56 16.05 11.60
C PRO A 89 19.71 15.34 12.96
N GLN A 90 19.20 15.94 14.04
CA GLN A 90 19.24 15.32 15.36
C GLN A 90 18.34 14.09 15.44
N LEU A 91 17.15 14.13 14.83
CA LEU A 91 16.25 12.96 14.78
C LEU A 91 16.91 11.77 14.06
N ILE A 92 17.66 12.02 12.99
CA ILE A 92 18.40 10.97 12.26
C ILE A 92 19.45 10.30 13.17
N LYS A 93 20.14 11.10 13.99
CA LYS A 93 21.14 10.59 14.95
C LYS A 93 20.48 9.80 16.09
N ASP A 94 19.36 10.31 16.59
CA ASP A 94 18.63 9.70 17.72
C ASP A 94 17.87 8.44 17.30
N VAL A 95 17.47 8.35 16.03
CA VAL A 95 16.73 7.22 15.47
C VAL A 95 17.39 6.72 14.18
N PRO A 96 18.55 6.03 14.24
CA PRO A 96 19.30 5.63 13.05
C PRO A 96 18.53 4.75 12.05
N LEU A 97 17.57 3.96 12.55
CA LEU A 97 16.72 3.09 11.71
C LEU A 97 15.77 3.88 10.80
N ILE A 98 15.62 5.20 10.99
CA ILE A 98 14.81 6.04 10.09
C ILE A 98 15.38 6.08 8.68
N ASN A 99 16.69 5.85 8.51
CA ASN A 99 17.32 5.74 7.19
C ASN A 99 16.83 4.51 6.40
N GLU A 100 16.20 3.55 7.09
CA GLU A 100 15.70 2.31 6.48
C GLU A 100 14.22 2.39 6.07
N VAL A 101 13.54 3.52 6.30
CA VAL A 101 12.11 3.67 5.96
C VAL A 101 11.84 3.41 4.47
N GLY A 102 12.77 3.72 3.58
CA GLY A 102 12.70 3.39 2.15
C GLY A 102 12.62 1.88 1.88
N ASN A 103 13.37 1.07 2.64
CA ASN A 103 13.32 -0.39 2.53
C ASN A 103 12.02 -0.94 3.14
N ILE A 104 11.56 -0.37 4.27
CA ILE A 104 10.31 -0.77 4.93
C ILE A 104 9.11 -0.54 4.01
N VAL A 105 8.94 0.68 3.48
CA VAL A 105 7.78 0.99 2.62
C VAL A 105 7.84 0.25 1.29
N ALA A 106 9.03 0.01 0.74
CA ALA A 106 9.17 -0.79 -0.47
C ALA A 106 8.74 -2.24 -0.23
N ALA A 107 9.16 -2.85 0.87
CA ALA A 107 8.74 -4.20 1.24
C ALA A 107 7.23 -4.26 1.50
N ALA A 108 6.69 -3.30 2.25
CA ALA A 108 5.26 -3.21 2.49
C ALA A 108 4.45 -3.05 1.20
N SER A 109 4.95 -2.25 0.25
CA SER A 109 4.35 -2.06 -1.07
C SER A 109 4.34 -3.33 -1.92
N LEU A 110 5.36 -4.19 -1.85
CA LEU A 110 5.30 -5.50 -2.51
C LEU A 110 4.19 -6.40 -1.95
N ALA A 111 3.85 -6.18 -0.67
CA ALA A 111 2.93 -7.02 0.07
C ALA A 111 1.47 -6.52 0.07
N HIS A 112 1.22 -5.26 -0.30
CA HIS A 112 -0.09 -4.60 -0.16
C HIS A 112 -1.22 -5.41 -0.83
N ASP A 113 -0.90 -6.07 -1.94
CA ASP A 113 -1.87 -6.77 -2.79
C ASP A 113 -1.86 -8.30 -2.62
N LEU A 114 -1.04 -8.83 -1.70
CA LEU A 114 -0.85 -10.29 -1.54
C LEU A 114 -2.11 -11.03 -1.13
N GLY A 115 -2.91 -10.41 -0.27
CA GLY A 115 -4.09 -11.03 0.32
C GLY A 115 -5.34 -10.98 -0.57
N ASN A 116 -5.31 -10.26 -1.69
CA ASN A 116 -6.44 -10.19 -2.59
C ASN A 116 -6.78 -11.56 -3.19
N PRO A 117 -8.06 -11.97 -3.25
CA PRO A 117 -8.45 -13.25 -3.81
C PRO A 117 -8.33 -13.23 -5.35
N ALA A 118 -8.61 -14.36 -5.99
CA ALA A 118 -8.82 -14.36 -7.43
C ALA A 118 -9.96 -13.38 -7.79
N PHE A 119 -9.84 -12.66 -8.90
CA PHE A 119 -10.82 -11.66 -9.36
C PHE A 119 -11.01 -10.43 -8.43
N GLY A 120 -10.04 -10.13 -7.55
CA GLY A 120 -10.03 -8.89 -6.75
C GLY A 120 -11.30 -8.70 -5.94
N HIS A 121 -11.89 -7.49 -5.98
CA HIS A 121 -13.11 -7.15 -5.24
C HIS A 121 -14.30 -8.08 -5.55
N SER A 122 -14.43 -8.56 -6.79
CA SER A 122 -15.47 -9.54 -7.14
C SER A 122 -15.27 -10.88 -6.43
N GLY A 123 -14.00 -11.28 -6.23
CA GLY A 123 -13.65 -12.44 -5.43
C GLY A 123 -13.97 -12.26 -3.94
N GLU A 124 -13.69 -11.07 -3.38
CA GLU A 124 -14.04 -10.75 -1.98
C GLU A 124 -15.55 -10.83 -1.77
N ALA A 125 -16.33 -10.27 -2.70
CA ALA A 125 -17.79 -10.33 -2.68
C ALA A 125 -18.32 -11.76 -2.80
N ALA A 126 -17.72 -12.58 -3.68
CA ALA A 126 -18.11 -13.97 -3.86
C ALA A 126 -17.86 -14.82 -2.60
N ILE A 127 -16.70 -14.65 -1.95
CA ILE A 127 -16.38 -15.34 -0.68
C ILE A 127 -17.38 -14.93 0.39
N SER A 128 -17.61 -13.63 0.54
CA SER A 128 -18.55 -13.10 1.53
C SER A 128 -19.97 -13.63 1.31
N ARG A 129 -20.42 -13.66 0.04
CA ARG A 129 -21.76 -14.14 -0.34
C ARG A 129 -21.97 -15.64 -0.11
N TYR A 130 -20.91 -16.45 -0.22
CA TYR A 130 -20.98 -17.86 0.14
C TYR A 130 -21.39 -18.07 1.61
N PHE A 131 -20.94 -17.19 2.51
CA PHE A 131 -21.32 -17.25 3.93
C PHE A 131 -22.66 -16.57 4.24
N THR A 132 -23.04 -15.48 3.54
CA THR A 132 -24.32 -14.81 3.80
C THR A 132 -25.52 -15.52 3.19
N ASP A 133 -25.40 -15.94 1.93
CA ASP A 133 -26.53 -16.40 1.09
C ASP A 133 -26.35 -17.84 0.57
N GLY A 134 -25.17 -18.44 0.75
CA GLY A 134 -24.83 -19.78 0.24
C GLY A 134 -24.72 -20.85 1.33
N ASP A 135 -24.11 -21.98 0.96
CA ASP A 135 -23.95 -23.15 1.82
C ASP A 135 -23.10 -22.86 3.07
N GLY A 136 -22.29 -21.81 3.07
CA GLY A 136 -21.50 -21.37 4.21
C GLY A 136 -22.33 -20.95 5.42
N LYS A 137 -23.62 -20.62 5.22
CA LYS A 137 -24.53 -20.22 6.30
C LYS A 137 -24.68 -21.28 7.40
N VAL A 138 -24.45 -22.57 7.09
CA VAL A 138 -24.49 -23.67 8.06
C VAL A 138 -23.47 -23.52 9.20
N TYR A 139 -22.43 -22.70 9.01
CA TYR A 139 -21.41 -22.45 10.01
C TYR A 139 -21.75 -21.33 10.99
N GLN A 140 -22.78 -20.51 10.74
CA GLN A 140 -23.12 -19.33 11.55
C GLN A 140 -23.31 -19.67 13.03
N ASN A 141 -24.09 -20.71 13.33
CA ASN A 141 -24.36 -21.13 14.71
C ASN A 141 -23.17 -21.84 15.40
N LYS A 142 -22.05 -22.03 14.69
CA LYS A 142 -20.82 -22.65 15.22
C LYS A 142 -19.74 -21.62 15.56
N MET A 143 -20.03 -20.34 15.39
CA MET A 143 -19.07 -19.25 15.53
C MET A 143 -19.64 -18.17 16.42
N ASN A 144 -18.75 -17.43 17.09
CA ASN A 144 -19.16 -16.19 17.74
C ASN A 144 -19.34 -15.08 16.69
N GLU A 145 -19.87 -13.94 17.13
CA GLU A 145 -20.19 -12.81 16.26
C GLU A 145 -18.96 -12.30 15.48
N SER A 146 -17.83 -12.06 16.15
CA SER A 146 -16.61 -11.56 15.49
C SER A 146 -16.04 -12.54 14.47
N GLN A 147 -16.04 -13.84 14.78
CA GLN A 147 -15.62 -14.90 13.86
C GLN A 147 -16.54 -14.98 12.65
N TRP A 148 -17.86 -14.87 12.85
CA TRP A 148 -18.80 -14.84 11.74
C TRP A 148 -18.59 -13.60 10.87
N HIS A 149 -18.36 -12.45 11.50
CA HIS A 149 -18.12 -11.17 10.83
C HIS A 149 -16.88 -11.21 9.92
N ASP A 150 -15.81 -11.93 10.29
CA ASP A 150 -14.66 -12.16 9.39
C ASP A 150 -15.02 -12.91 8.11
N LEU A 151 -15.96 -13.86 8.18
CA LEU A 151 -16.32 -14.69 7.03
C LEU A 151 -17.27 -13.98 6.07
N ILE A 152 -18.27 -13.29 6.61
CA ILE A 152 -19.24 -12.54 5.79
C ILE A 152 -18.69 -11.18 5.31
N ASN A 153 -17.52 -10.80 5.81
CA ASN A 153 -16.76 -9.66 5.33
C ASN A 153 -15.34 -10.16 5.11
N PHE A 154 -15.07 -10.80 3.97
CA PHE A 154 -13.68 -11.11 3.59
C PHE A 154 -12.97 -9.86 3.03
N GLU A 155 -11.68 -9.67 3.35
CA GLU A 155 -10.91 -8.51 2.88
C GLU A 155 -9.43 -8.85 2.64
N GLY A 156 -8.90 -8.34 1.54
CA GLY A 156 -7.55 -8.59 1.08
C GLY A 156 -6.44 -8.11 2.02
N ASN A 157 -6.55 -6.93 2.64
CA ASN A 157 -5.57 -6.39 3.59
C ASN A 157 -5.51 -7.28 4.85
N ALA A 158 -6.66 -7.68 5.40
CA ALA A 158 -6.70 -8.63 6.51
C ALA A 158 -6.07 -9.97 6.15
N ASN A 159 -6.36 -10.46 4.95
CA ASN A 159 -5.76 -11.70 4.44
C ASN A 159 -4.26 -11.57 4.14
N ALA A 160 -3.76 -10.37 3.83
CA ALA A 160 -2.32 -10.14 3.63
C ALA A 160 -1.55 -10.39 4.93
N ILE A 161 -2.03 -9.84 6.05
CA ILE A 161 -1.46 -10.10 7.39
C ILE A 161 -1.52 -11.60 7.71
N ARG A 162 -2.66 -12.26 7.44
CA ARG A 162 -2.78 -13.72 7.58
C ARG A 162 -1.75 -14.48 6.76
N ILE A 163 -1.60 -14.21 5.46
CA ILE A 163 -0.63 -14.91 4.61
C ILE A 163 0.80 -14.76 5.14
N LEU A 164 1.14 -13.58 5.66
CA LEU A 164 2.50 -13.26 6.07
C LEU A 164 2.87 -13.80 7.46
N THR A 165 1.88 -14.06 8.31
CA THR A 165 2.10 -14.39 9.73
C THR A 165 1.53 -15.74 10.14
N HIS A 166 0.59 -16.29 9.39
CA HIS A 166 -0.04 -17.55 9.77
C HIS A 166 0.91 -18.73 9.53
N PRO A 167 1.18 -19.58 10.54
CA PRO A 167 2.04 -20.75 10.37
C PRO A 167 1.30 -21.79 9.53
N LEU A 168 1.81 -22.05 8.31
CA LEU A 168 1.28 -23.10 7.46
C LEU A 168 1.95 -24.44 7.80
N LYS A 169 1.13 -25.47 8.06
CA LYS A 169 1.62 -26.82 8.34
C LYS A 169 2.61 -27.27 7.27
N GLY A 170 3.81 -27.69 7.71
CA GLY A 170 4.89 -28.15 6.83
C GLY A 170 5.76 -27.03 6.23
N LYS A 171 5.55 -25.76 6.58
CA LYS A 171 6.37 -24.62 6.12
C LYS A 171 7.21 -23.96 7.23
N GLY A 172 7.39 -24.65 8.36
CA GLY A 172 8.03 -24.10 9.56
C GLY A 172 7.09 -23.22 10.38
N ASN A 173 7.54 -22.82 11.57
CA ASN A 173 6.74 -22.03 12.52
C ASN A 173 6.91 -20.52 12.34
N ASP A 174 7.92 -20.08 11.59
CA ASP A 174 8.32 -18.67 11.50
C ASP A 174 7.55 -17.88 10.42
N ALA A 175 6.59 -18.51 9.74
CA ALA A 175 5.89 -17.92 8.58
C ALA A 175 6.87 -17.25 7.59
N TYR A 176 6.73 -15.95 7.30
CA TYR A 176 7.70 -15.17 6.51
C TYR A 176 8.72 -14.39 7.37
N ALA A 177 8.53 -14.36 8.68
CA ALA A 177 9.38 -13.68 9.67
C ALA A 177 9.80 -12.25 9.31
N LEU A 178 8.88 -11.47 8.74
CA LEU A 178 9.13 -10.06 8.41
C LEU A 178 9.34 -9.24 9.70
N THR A 179 10.01 -8.10 9.58
CA THR A 179 10.15 -7.17 10.71
C THR A 179 8.80 -6.58 11.11
N TYR A 180 8.66 -6.22 12.38
CA TYR A 180 7.44 -5.65 12.92
C TYR A 180 7.05 -4.35 12.21
N SER A 181 8.01 -3.46 11.91
CA SER A 181 7.73 -2.22 11.16
C SER A 181 7.22 -2.47 9.75
N THR A 182 7.73 -3.48 9.05
CA THR A 182 7.21 -3.87 7.73
C THR A 182 5.77 -4.38 7.85
N LEU A 183 5.48 -5.28 8.81
CA LEU A 183 4.12 -5.81 9.00
C LEU A 183 3.10 -4.71 9.34
N ALA A 184 3.46 -3.77 10.22
CA ALA A 184 2.60 -2.64 10.56
C ALA A 184 2.39 -1.67 9.38
N SER A 185 3.38 -1.52 8.51
CA SER A 185 3.28 -0.69 7.30
C SER A 185 2.41 -1.31 6.20
N ILE A 186 2.17 -2.63 6.26
CA ILE A 186 1.21 -3.34 5.38
C ILE A 186 -0.23 -3.17 5.90
N ALA A 187 -0.41 -3.00 7.21
CA ALA A 187 -1.70 -2.97 7.86
C ALA A 187 -2.44 -1.64 7.65
N LYS A 188 -3.06 -1.48 6.47
CA LYS A 188 -3.79 -0.27 6.06
C LYS A 188 -4.93 0.11 7.02
N TYR A 189 -5.60 -0.88 7.60
CA TYR A 189 -6.75 -0.68 8.49
C TYR A 189 -6.55 -1.48 9.79
N PRO A 190 -5.82 -0.96 10.78
CA PRO A 190 -5.43 -1.72 11.97
C PRO A 190 -6.58 -1.88 12.99
N CYS A 191 -7.69 -2.47 12.56
CA CYS A 191 -8.85 -2.80 13.38
C CYS A 191 -9.43 -4.17 13.03
N ALA A 192 -10.13 -4.76 14.00
CA ALA A 192 -10.91 -5.97 13.83
C ALA A 192 -12.06 -5.75 12.84
N SER A 193 -12.51 -6.82 12.17
CA SER A 193 -13.51 -6.71 11.12
C SER A 193 -14.81 -6.05 11.58
N ILE A 194 -15.30 -6.43 12.77
CA ILE A 194 -16.52 -5.91 13.39
C ILE A 194 -16.44 -4.41 13.73
N ALA A 195 -15.23 -3.88 13.92
CA ALA A 195 -15.00 -2.46 14.20
C ALA A 195 -14.79 -1.61 12.94
N GLY A 196 -14.66 -2.25 11.78
CA GLY A 196 -14.40 -1.62 10.48
C GLY A 196 -15.63 -1.03 9.81
N LYS A 197 -15.52 -0.80 8.49
CA LYS A 197 -16.57 -0.22 7.62
C LYS A 197 -17.08 1.16 8.06
N GLN A 198 -16.28 1.90 8.82
CA GLN A 198 -16.55 3.27 9.23
C GLN A 198 -15.99 4.25 8.20
N LYS A 199 -16.80 4.64 7.21
CA LYS A 199 -16.33 5.48 6.08
C LYS A 199 -15.74 6.83 6.49
N GLY A 200 -16.16 7.39 7.62
CA GLY A 200 -15.64 8.66 8.15
C GLY A 200 -14.31 8.57 8.88
N LEU A 201 -13.80 7.36 9.12
CA LEU A 201 -12.55 7.11 9.84
C LEU A 201 -11.61 6.31 8.94
N LEU A 202 -10.53 6.94 8.48
CA LEU A 202 -9.65 6.40 7.44
C LEU A 202 -9.02 5.05 7.84
N HIS A 203 -8.58 4.91 9.10
CA HIS A 203 -8.04 3.67 9.66
C HIS A 203 -9.07 2.56 9.90
N ARG A 204 -10.37 2.88 9.82
CA ARG A 204 -11.51 1.96 10.00
C ARG A 204 -12.42 1.88 8.77
N LYS A 205 -12.00 2.45 7.63
CA LYS A 205 -12.76 2.39 6.36
C LYS A 205 -13.01 0.94 5.93
N LYS A 206 -12.06 0.04 6.20
CA LYS A 206 -12.20 -1.41 6.17
C LYS A 206 -11.61 -2.00 7.47
N TYR A 207 -10.90 -3.12 7.42
CA TYR A 207 -10.23 -3.80 8.54
C TYR A 207 -9.01 -4.55 8.02
N GLY A 208 -8.10 -4.95 8.91
CA GLY A 208 -6.73 -5.30 8.54
C GLY A 208 -6.18 -6.52 9.25
N PHE A 209 -6.99 -7.21 10.05
CA PHE A 209 -6.69 -8.54 10.56
C PHE A 209 -8.00 -9.27 10.87
N PHE A 210 -7.96 -10.60 10.75
CA PHE A 210 -9.02 -11.49 11.21
C PHE A 210 -8.83 -11.83 12.69
N GLN A 211 -9.85 -12.39 13.33
CA GLN A 211 -9.80 -12.94 14.68
C GLN A 211 -8.66 -13.96 14.85
N SER A 212 -8.34 -14.75 13.81
CA SER A 212 -7.21 -15.68 13.83
C SER A 212 -5.84 -15.01 13.96
N GLU A 213 -5.74 -13.73 13.59
CA GLU A 213 -4.52 -12.94 13.64
C GLU A 213 -4.60 -11.80 14.68
N GLU A 214 -5.63 -11.78 15.54
CA GLU A 214 -5.81 -10.73 16.55
C GLU A 214 -4.61 -10.66 17.52
N GLU A 215 -4.20 -11.80 18.07
CA GLU A 215 -3.03 -11.87 18.97
C GLU A 215 -1.71 -11.54 18.24
N THR A 216 -1.61 -11.90 16.96
CA THR A 216 -0.49 -11.50 16.12
C THR A 216 -0.43 -9.98 15.98
N PHE A 217 -1.58 -9.34 15.73
CA PHE A 217 -1.64 -7.90 15.60
C PHE A 217 -1.35 -7.18 16.92
N LYS A 218 -1.83 -7.71 18.06
CA LYS A 218 -1.45 -7.21 19.39
C LYS A 218 0.05 -7.22 19.60
N ARG A 219 0.75 -8.29 19.19
CA ARG A 219 2.22 -8.36 19.27
C ARG A 219 2.89 -7.28 18.42
N ILE A 220 2.42 -7.09 17.19
CA ILE A 220 2.92 -6.03 16.29
C ILE A 220 2.73 -4.66 16.94
N ALA A 221 1.51 -4.37 17.38
CA ALA A 221 1.17 -3.08 17.98
C ALA A 221 1.94 -2.80 19.28
N ASN A 222 2.10 -3.82 20.14
CA ASN A 222 2.82 -3.69 21.40
C ASN A 222 4.31 -3.44 21.18
N GLU A 223 4.95 -4.14 20.24
CA GLU A 223 6.37 -3.91 19.90
C GLU A 223 6.59 -2.48 19.40
N LEU A 224 5.67 -1.96 18.58
CA LEU A 224 5.82 -0.66 17.94
C LEU A 224 5.20 0.50 18.71
N HIS A 225 4.58 0.20 19.85
CA HIS A 225 3.84 1.17 20.68
C HIS A 225 2.78 1.92 19.85
N LEU A 226 2.05 1.18 19.00
CA LEU A 226 0.91 1.75 18.27
C LEU A 226 -0.16 2.18 19.27
N GLU A 227 -0.72 3.35 19.04
CA GLU A 227 -1.77 3.89 19.90
C GLU A 227 -3.06 3.08 19.71
N LYS A 228 -3.61 2.57 20.82
CA LYS A 228 -4.85 1.81 20.85
C LYS A 228 -6.03 2.77 21.07
N GLU A 229 -7.11 2.60 20.31
CA GLU A 229 -8.35 3.34 20.59
C GLU A 229 -9.15 2.67 21.72
N GLU A 230 -9.79 3.47 22.57
CA GLU A 230 -10.72 2.96 23.56
C GLU A 230 -11.99 2.44 22.87
N ASN A 231 -12.13 1.12 22.83
CA ASN A 231 -13.27 0.45 22.23
C ASN A 231 -13.41 -0.98 22.80
N GLU A 232 -14.60 -1.55 22.67
CA GLU A 232 -14.85 -2.96 23.02
C GLU A 232 -14.06 -3.91 22.09
N TYR A 233 -13.84 -3.52 20.84
CA TYR A 233 -13.08 -4.26 19.85
C TYR A 233 -11.66 -3.73 19.69
N LEU A 234 -10.78 -4.56 19.14
CA LEU A 234 -9.39 -4.19 18.94
C LEU A 234 -9.23 -3.22 17.77
N ILE A 235 -8.76 -2.00 18.08
CA ILE A 235 -8.53 -0.93 17.13
C ILE A 235 -7.24 -0.20 17.53
N TYR A 236 -6.38 0.06 16.55
CA TYR A 236 -5.19 0.90 16.71
C TYR A 236 -5.21 2.06 15.71
N LYS A 237 -4.37 3.06 15.95
CA LYS A 237 -4.01 4.07 14.95
C LYS A 237 -3.09 3.47 13.90
N ARG A 238 -3.14 4.01 12.68
CA ARG A 238 -2.26 3.62 11.58
C ARG A 238 -0.80 3.87 11.93
N HIS A 239 0.06 2.95 11.56
CA HIS A 239 1.49 3.22 11.49
C HIS A 239 1.74 4.33 10.45
N PRO A 240 2.53 5.39 10.73
CA PRO A 240 2.72 6.51 9.80
C PRO A 240 3.16 6.09 8.40
N LEU A 241 4.04 5.11 8.27
CA LEU A 241 4.51 4.64 6.96
C LEU A 241 3.42 4.02 6.07
N VAL A 242 2.25 3.65 6.61
CA VAL A 242 1.08 3.23 5.81
C VAL A 242 0.66 4.33 4.84
N TYR A 243 0.78 5.61 5.23
CA TYR A 243 0.39 6.74 4.39
C TYR A 243 1.29 6.87 3.15
N LEU A 244 2.56 6.52 3.25
CA LEU A 244 3.47 6.48 2.10
C LEU A 244 3.15 5.31 1.16
N VAL A 245 2.82 4.14 1.71
CA VAL A 245 2.42 2.97 0.93
C VAL A 245 1.09 3.24 0.21
N GLU A 246 0.11 3.80 0.91
CA GLU A 246 -1.20 4.18 0.34
C GLU A 246 -1.05 5.24 -0.75
N ALA A 247 -0.25 6.29 -0.53
CA ALA A 247 -0.01 7.30 -1.55
C ALA A 247 0.71 6.76 -2.79
N ALA A 248 1.64 5.82 -2.62
CA ALA A 248 2.33 5.20 -3.75
C ALA A 248 1.35 4.36 -4.59
N ASP A 249 0.48 3.60 -3.91
CA ASP A 249 -0.56 2.80 -4.55
C ASP A 249 -1.54 3.70 -5.32
N ASP A 250 -2.04 4.76 -4.69
CA ASP A 250 -2.95 5.72 -5.31
C ASP A 250 -2.32 6.39 -6.56
N ILE A 251 -1.04 6.81 -6.48
CA ILE A 251 -0.30 7.42 -7.60
C ILE A 251 -0.15 6.43 -8.76
N CYS A 252 0.32 5.22 -8.48
CA CYS A 252 0.51 4.20 -9.51
C CYS A 252 -0.83 3.85 -10.16
N TYR A 253 -1.86 3.56 -9.35
CA TYR A 253 -3.19 3.24 -9.83
C TYR A 253 -3.74 4.35 -10.74
N SER A 254 -3.68 5.61 -10.30
CA SER A 254 -4.29 6.73 -11.04
C SER A 254 -3.55 7.10 -12.33
N ILE A 255 -2.22 6.98 -12.35
CA ILE A 255 -1.42 7.41 -13.52
C ILE A 255 -1.20 6.26 -14.51
N ILE A 256 -0.92 5.05 -14.02
CA ILE A 256 -0.58 3.89 -14.87
C ILE A 256 -1.84 3.34 -15.53
N ASP A 257 -3.00 3.38 -14.85
CA ASP A 257 -4.26 2.95 -15.47
C ASP A 257 -4.64 3.82 -16.69
N LEU A 258 -4.26 5.10 -16.71
CA LEU A 258 -4.47 5.96 -17.89
C LEU A 258 -3.62 5.51 -19.08
N GLU A 259 -2.38 5.08 -18.82
CA GLU A 259 -1.50 4.51 -19.86
C GLU A 259 -2.07 3.20 -20.41
N ASP A 260 -2.51 2.31 -19.54
CA ASP A 260 -3.11 1.04 -19.96
C ASP A 260 -4.43 1.26 -20.70
N ALA A 261 -5.26 2.22 -20.25
CA ALA A 261 -6.47 2.63 -20.96
C ALA A 261 -6.18 3.19 -22.35
N HIS A 262 -5.07 3.92 -22.52
CA HIS A 262 -4.63 4.36 -23.84
C HIS A 262 -4.22 3.19 -24.75
N ARG A 263 -3.43 2.25 -24.23
CA ARG A 263 -3.02 1.05 -24.97
C ARG A 263 -4.20 0.22 -25.43
N LEU A 264 -5.25 0.16 -24.59
CA LEU A 264 -6.51 -0.51 -24.90
C LEU A 264 -7.48 0.33 -25.75
N LYS A 265 -7.07 1.51 -26.21
CA LYS A 265 -7.86 2.43 -27.03
C LYS A 265 -9.17 2.90 -26.36
N ILE A 266 -9.23 2.84 -25.04
CA ILE A 266 -10.30 3.41 -24.22
C ILE A 266 -10.15 4.94 -24.16
N LEU A 267 -8.91 5.42 -24.07
CA LEU A 267 -8.55 6.84 -24.08
C LEU A 267 -7.61 7.14 -25.25
N SER A 268 -7.83 8.27 -25.92
CA SER A 268 -6.92 8.80 -26.93
C SER A 268 -5.66 9.39 -26.30
N TYR A 269 -4.62 9.57 -27.10
CA TYR A 269 -3.39 10.27 -26.69
C TYR A 269 -3.70 11.68 -26.16
N GLU A 270 -4.53 12.44 -26.87
CA GLU A 270 -4.88 13.81 -26.49
C GLU A 270 -5.60 13.88 -25.14
N GLU A 271 -6.48 12.92 -24.85
CA GLU A 271 -7.15 12.82 -23.55
C GLU A 271 -6.13 12.55 -22.43
N VAL A 272 -5.29 11.52 -22.57
CA VAL A 272 -4.27 11.20 -21.55
C VAL A 272 -3.27 12.34 -21.38
N LYS A 273 -2.86 12.99 -22.47
CA LYS A 273 -2.00 14.17 -22.42
C LYS A 273 -2.65 15.27 -21.58
N ASN A 274 -3.92 15.60 -21.83
CA ASN A 274 -4.61 16.67 -21.10
C ASN A 274 -4.71 16.37 -19.59
N TYR A 275 -4.84 15.10 -19.20
CA TYR A 275 -4.85 14.70 -17.79
C TYR A 275 -3.47 14.77 -17.13
N LEU A 276 -2.40 14.40 -17.83
CA LEU A 276 -1.05 14.31 -17.25
C LEU A 276 -0.22 15.59 -17.36
N LEU A 277 -0.48 16.42 -18.38
CA LEU A 277 0.25 17.65 -18.64
C LEU A 277 0.28 18.63 -17.45
N PRO A 278 -0.78 18.80 -16.64
CA PRO A 278 -0.75 19.65 -15.45
C PRO A 278 0.35 19.26 -14.44
N PHE A 279 0.74 17.99 -14.40
CA PHE A 279 1.79 17.49 -13.49
C PHE A 279 3.19 17.55 -14.09
N ALA A 280 3.33 17.85 -15.40
CA ALA A 280 4.63 17.85 -16.06
C ALA A 280 5.58 18.94 -15.55
N ASN A 281 5.01 20.03 -15.01
CA ASN A 281 5.71 21.18 -14.42
C ASN A 281 6.89 21.66 -15.27
N SER A 282 6.67 21.80 -16.58
CA SER A 282 7.72 22.16 -17.54
C SER A 282 7.13 22.98 -18.68
N LYS A 283 7.74 24.14 -18.95
CA LYS A 283 7.32 25.04 -20.03
C LYS A 283 7.66 24.52 -21.43
N THR A 284 8.54 23.52 -21.53
CA THR A 284 9.07 22.99 -22.80
C THR A 284 8.57 21.57 -23.08
N ILE A 285 7.74 21.00 -22.21
CA ILE A 285 7.33 19.60 -22.36
C ILE A 285 6.54 19.39 -23.64
N GLU A 286 5.64 20.32 -24.01
CA GLU A 286 4.84 20.20 -25.24
C GLU A 286 5.72 20.25 -26.49
N ASP A 287 6.70 21.14 -26.54
CA ASP A 287 7.67 21.20 -27.64
C ASP A 287 8.46 19.90 -27.76
N ARG A 288 8.91 19.35 -26.63
CA ARG A 288 9.62 18.06 -26.60
C ARG A 288 8.74 16.91 -27.07
N LEU A 289 7.48 16.84 -26.62
CA LEU A 289 6.54 15.80 -27.06
C LEU A 289 6.30 15.85 -28.57
N LYS A 290 6.31 17.05 -29.17
CA LYS A 290 6.11 17.25 -30.60
C LYS A 290 7.36 16.97 -31.43
N ASN A 291 8.53 17.39 -30.96
CA ASN A 291 9.77 17.38 -31.74
C ASN A 291 10.63 16.13 -31.53
N ASP A 292 10.58 15.54 -30.33
CA ASP A 292 11.49 14.44 -29.94
C ASP A 292 10.83 13.05 -30.11
N TYR A 293 9.50 12.98 -30.26
CA TYR A 293 8.75 11.73 -30.25
C TYR A 293 7.73 11.67 -31.39
N GLU A 294 7.78 10.60 -32.18
CA GLU A 294 6.74 10.28 -33.18
C GLU A 294 5.64 9.40 -32.57
N ASP A 295 6.02 8.48 -31.69
CA ASP A 295 5.15 7.48 -31.05
C ASP A 295 4.39 8.04 -29.83
N ASP A 296 3.07 7.81 -29.80
CA ASP A 296 2.18 8.29 -28.74
C ASP A 296 2.38 7.52 -27.42
N ASP A 297 2.73 6.22 -27.48
CA ASP A 297 3.03 5.44 -26.28
C ASP A 297 4.29 5.99 -25.58
N ALA A 298 5.33 6.32 -26.36
CA ALA A 298 6.53 6.96 -25.83
C ALA A 298 6.26 8.35 -25.22
N LYS A 299 5.39 9.15 -25.85
CA LYS A 299 4.96 10.47 -25.31
C LYS A 299 4.24 10.31 -23.96
N ILE A 300 3.33 9.35 -23.85
CA ILE A 300 2.64 9.04 -22.59
C ILE A 300 3.62 8.54 -21.54
N GLY A 301 4.59 7.70 -21.92
CA GLY A 301 5.65 7.23 -21.01
C GLY A 301 6.45 8.37 -20.38
N LEU A 302 6.78 9.42 -21.15
CA LEU A 302 7.43 10.63 -20.63
C LEU A 302 6.52 11.42 -19.68
N LEU A 303 5.25 11.63 -20.07
CA LEU A 303 4.28 12.36 -19.25
C LEU A 303 4.02 11.65 -17.92
N ARG A 304 3.84 10.32 -17.94
CA ARG A 304 3.74 9.48 -16.74
C ARG A 304 4.95 9.68 -15.84
N ALA A 305 6.16 9.58 -16.37
CA ALA A 305 7.37 9.73 -15.56
C ALA A 305 7.45 11.10 -14.88
N LYS A 306 7.05 12.17 -15.59
CA LYS A 306 6.97 13.51 -15.02
C LYS A 306 5.86 13.63 -13.96
N ALA A 307 4.68 13.09 -14.24
CA ALA A 307 3.55 13.13 -13.31
C ALA A 307 3.86 12.39 -12.01
N ILE A 308 4.36 11.15 -12.10
CA ILE A 308 4.79 10.35 -10.95
C ILE A 308 5.85 11.10 -10.15
N ASN A 309 6.87 11.66 -10.81
CA ASN A 309 7.91 12.43 -10.11
C ASN A 309 7.32 13.63 -9.34
N THR A 310 6.46 14.42 -9.98
CA THR A 310 5.82 15.58 -9.34
C THR A 310 4.98 15.15 -8.13
N LEU A 311 4.12 14.14 -8.29
CA LEU A 311 3.25 13.64 -7.23
C LEU A 311 4.05 13.00 -6.07
N THR A 312 5.13 12.29 -6.38
CA THR A 312 6.06 11.71 -5.40
C THR A 312 6.65 12.81 -4.51
N ASN A 313 7.14 13.90 -5.12
CA ASN A 313 7.70 15.02 -4.36
C ASN A 313 6.64 15.73 -3.50
N ILE A 314 5.44 15.94 -4.05
CA ILE A 314 4.32 16.56 -3.32
C ILE A 314 3.92 15.70 -2.11
N CYS A 315 3.72 14.40 -2.29
CA CYS A 315 3.30 13.52 -1.19
C CYS A 315 4.39 13.34 -0.13
N ALA A 316 5.66 13.31 -0.52
CA ALA A 316 6.78 13.30 0.44
C ALA A 316 6.84 14.59 1.28
N ASP A 317 6.62 15.76 0.68
CA ASP A 317 6.52 17.04 1.40
C ASP A 317 5.31 17.07 2.35
N ILE A 318 4.13 16.63 1.89
CA ILE A 318 2.94 16.51 2.75
C ILE A 318 3.23 15.60 3.94
N PHE A 319 3.83 14.43 3.70
CA PHE A 319 4.18 13.48 4.77
C PHE A 319 5.13 14.09 5.80
N TYR A 320 6.11 14.88 5.36
CA TYR A 320 6.99 15.62 6.25
C TYR A 320 6.25 16.69 7.06
N ARG A 321 5.39 17.50 6.41
CA ARG A 321 4.65 18.59 7.08
C ARG A 321 3.61 18.08 8.07
N GLU A 322 2.95 16.96 7.77
CA GLU A 322 1.92 16.36 8.63
C GLU A 322 2.48 15.39 9.67
N GLN A 323 3.81 15.37 9.88
CA GLN A 323 4.47 14.41 10.78
C GLN A 323 3.89 14.42 12.20
N GLU A 324 3.55 15.59 12.73
CA GLU A 324 2.94 15.72 14.06
C GLU A 324 1.56 15.02 14.11
N SER A 325 0.66 15.36 13.18
CA SER A 325 -0.67 14.76 13.03
C SER A 325 -0.60 13.24 12.83
N LEU A 326 0.39 12.77 12.04
CA LEU A 326 0.63 11.35 11.79
C LEU A 326 1.07 10.61 13.06
N LEU A 327 2.02 11.18 13.82
CA LEU A 327 2.52 10.60 15.06
C LEU A 327 1.49 10.65 16.19
N GLN A 328 0.60 11.64 16.20
CA GLN A 328 -0.55 11.73 17.11
C GLN A 328 -1.72 10.83 16.67
N GLY A 329 -1.68 10.24 15.48
CA GLY A 329 -2.77 9.39 14.98
C GLY A 329 -4.07 10.15 14.70
N THR A 330 -3.99 11.46 14.46
CA THR A 330 -5.15 12.36 14.26
C THR A 330 -5.41 12.67 12.80
N LEU A 331 -4.43 12.45 11.90
CA LEU A 331 -4.63 12.64 10.47
C LEU A 331 -5.66 11.64 9.93
N ASN A 332 -6.73 12.14 9.31
CA ASN A 332 -7.85 11.32 8.80
C ASN A 332 -8.02 11.43 7.27
N ASN A 333 -7.03 12.00 6.59
CA ASN A 333 -6.97 12.15 5.13
C ASN A 333 -5.82 11.32 4.56
N SER A 334 -5.97 10.81 3.33
CA SER A 334 -4.82 10.28 2.61
C SER A 334 -3.85 11.42 2.25
N LEU A 335 -2.61 11.10 1.86
CA LEU A 335 -1.71 12.16 1.38
C LEU A 335 -2.20 12.76 0.04
N THR A 336 -2.87 11.95 -0.77
CA THR A 336 -3.46 12.36 -2.06
C THR A 336 -4.63 13.35 -1.87
N ASP A 337 -5.43 13.21 -0.81
CA ASP A 337 -6.47 14.19 -0.43
C ASP A 337 -5.89 15.59 -0.14
N LEU A 338 -4.62 15.64 0.28
CA LEU A 338 -3.93 16.85 0.72
C LEU A 338 -3.08 17.49 -0.38
N ILE A 339 -3.03 16.91 -1.59
CA ILE A 339 -2.36 17.52 -2.76
C ILE A 339 -2.84 18.99 -2.90
N PRO A 340 -1.95 19.98 -3.05
CA PRO A 340 -2.35 21.39 -3.15
C PRO A 340 -2.83 21.75 -4.56
N GLU A 341 -3.51 22.89 -4.70
CA GLU A 341 -3.77 23.48 -6.02
C GLU A 341 -2.46 23.97 -6.67
N PRO A 342 -2.36 23.96 -8.01
CA PRO A 342 -3.38 23.55 -8.98
C PRO A 342 -3.47 22.03 -9.24
N TYR A 343 -2.60 21.23 -8.62
CA TYR A 343 -2.49 19.79 -8.87
C TYR A 343 -3.71 19.00 -8.38
N ARG A 344 -4.36 19.46 -7.31
CA ARG A 344 -5.58 18.83 -6.76
C ARG A 344 -6.71 18.79 -7.79
N SER A 345 -6.94 19.89 -8.50
CA SER A 345 -7.97 19.95 -9.53
C SER A 345 -7.70 18.92 -10.65
N ALA A 346 -6.45 18.82 -11.11
CA ALA A 346 -6.06 17.83 -12.11
C ALA A 346 -6.20 16.38 -11.59
N TRP A 347 -5.82 16.14 -10.33
CA TRP A 347 -5.93 14.82 -9.69
C TRP A 347 -7.38 14.34 -9.64
N LYS A 348 -8.31 15.21 -9.26
CA LYS A 348 -9.75 14.88 -9.20
C LYS A 348 -10.35 14.56 -10.57
N GLU A 349 -9.89 15.21 -11.64
CA GLU A 349 -10.35 14.87 -12.99
C GLU A 349 -9.83 13.50 -13.43
N ILE A 350 -8.62 13.10 -13.01
CA ILE A 350 -8.10 11.74 -13.21
C ILE A 350 -8.97 10.71 -12.46
N GLU A 351 -9.22 10.90 -11.16
CA GLU A 351 -10.06 9.98 -10.38
C GLU A 351 -11.44 9.80 -11.01
N LYS A 352 -12.04 10.91 -11.46
CA LYS A 352 -13.34 10.94 -12.11
C LYS A 352 -13.35 10.16 -13.43
N VAL A 353 -12.38 10.40 -14.33
CA VAL A 353 -12.36 9.70 -15.62
C VAL A 353 -12.06 8.20 -15.44
N SER A 354 -11.20 7.84 -14.49
CA SER A 354 -10.87 6.45 -14.21
C SER A 354 -12.11 5.68 -13.73
N ILE A 355 -12.89 6.25 -12.82
CA ILE A 355 -14.18 5.66 -12.43
C ILE A 355 -15.13 5.58 -13.63
N GLN A 356 -15.28 6.65 -14.40
CA GLN A 356 -16.30 6.71 -15.45
C GLN A 356 -16.03 5.80 -16.66
N ARG A 357 -14.76 5.56 -17.00
CA ARG A 357 -14.38 4.94 -18.28
C ARG A 357 -13.43 3.76 -18.17
N ILE A 358 -12.82 3.54 -17.00
CA ILE A 358 -11.83 2.47 -16.81
C ILE A 358 -12.38 1.38 -15.87
N TYR A 359 -13.02 1.77 -14.76
CA TYR A 359 -13.47 0.80 -13.74
C TYR A 359 -14.94 0.38 -13.86
N ASN A 360 -15.75 1.13 -14.61
CA ASN A 360 -17.13 0.79 -14.98
C ASN A 360 -17.19 0.31 -16.45
#